data_AF-M4F579-F1
#
_entry.id   AF-M4F579-F1
#
_cell.length_a   1.000
_cell.length_b   1.000
_cell.length_c   1.000
_cell.angle_alpha   90.00
_cell.angle_beta   90.00
_cell.angle_gamma   90.00
#
_symmetry.space_group_name_H-M   'P 1'
#
loop_
_entity.id
_entity.type
_entity.pdbx_description
1 polymer ?
#
loop_
_entity_poly.entity_id
_entity_poly.type
_entity_poly.pdbx_seq_one_letter_code
_entity_poly.pdbx_strand_id
1 'polypeptide(L)'
;MKEQNKRCSACTHPVGLLSFYGCTECDFSLHQKCAECPTRKWHVLHNERLTLVTNKELEVFDCYACKRNSNGFMYKHGTKKLDVLCGSISEPFTHPSHPHHPLYYTLIEKEELCNGCNGREYFILKCIEGFTCATLPQVVNHRVDDHPLSLCYGEEEEASGKYWPDICERETNPNNWFYACKNHLACLHIKCVLGDSSGFMPSSVATFWTRSFEVVLNDSVTLPFCSRCKSRCMYPINLKLLGRSSTYICSINCASHWRGTTI
;
A
#
# COMPACT_ATOMS: atom_id res chain seq x y z
N MET A 1 -20.67 -10.49 -6.83
CA MET A 1 -19.38 -10.32 -6.11
C MET A 1 -19.60 -9.31 -5.01
N LYS A 2 -19.11 -9.55 -3.78
CA LYS A 2 -19.25 -8.57 -2.70
C LYS A 2 -18.48 -7.30 -3.09
N GLU A 3 -19.13 -6.13 -3.04
CA GLU A 3 -18.53 -4.83 -3.37
C GLU A 3 -17.25 -4.53 -2.56
N GLN A 4 -17.12 -5.17 -1.39
CA GLN A 4 -15.96 -5.10 -0.51
C GLN A 4 -14.63 -5.56 -1.15
N ASN A 5 -14.67 -6.40 -2.18
CA ASN A 5 -13.47 -6.89 -2.88
C ASN A 5 -13.10 -6.07 -4.12
N LYS A 6 -13.94 -5.11 -4.53
CA LYS A 6 -13.63 -4.22 -5.65
C LYS A 6 -12.48 -3.28 -5.28
N ARG A 7 -11.57 -3.06 -6.23
CA ARG A 7 -10.42 -2.18 -6.04
C ARG A 7 -10.35 -1.17 -7.17
N CYS A 8 -9.89 0.02 -6.84
CA CYS A 8 -9.71 1.10 -7.81
C CYS A 8 -8.58 0.75 -8.77
N SER A 9 -8.85 0.68 -10.07
CA SER A 9 -7.86 0.36 -11.10
C SER A 9 -6.71 1.38 -11.20
N ALA A 10 -6.91 2.59 -10.65
CA ALA A 10 -5.89 3.62 -10.61
C ALA A 10 -4.93 3.46 -9.42
N CYS A 11 -5.43 3.52 -8.19
CA CYS A 11 -4.59 3.52 -6.98
C CYS A 11 -4.44 2.13 -6.34
N THR A 12 -5.09 1.11 -6.90
CA THR A 12 -5.14 -0.28 -6.42
C THR A 12 -5.62 -0.47 -4.99
N HIS A 13 -6.14 0.56 -4.32
CA HIS A 13 -6.79 0.44 -3.01
C HIS A 13 -8.24 -0.06 -3.14
N PRO A 14 -8.80 -0.70 -2.10
CA PRO A 14 -10.21 -1.06 -2.06
C PRO A 14 -11.12 0.15 -2.32
N VAL A 15 -12.21 -0.05 -3.07
CA VAL A 15 -13.18 1.04 -3.28
C VAL A 15 -13.92 1.39 -1.99
N GLY A 16 -14.20 0.36 -1.16
CA GLY A 16 -14.61 0.52 0.23
C GLY A 16 -15.76 1.49 0.42
N LEU A 17 -15.61 2.40 1.39
CA LEU A 17 -16.58 3.42 1.78
C LEU A 17 -16.49 4.72 0.94
N LEU A 18 -15.59 4.78 -0.05
CA LEU A 18 -15.35 5.98 -0.84
C LEU A 18 -16.25 6.00 -2.08
N SER A 19 -16.69 7.18 -2.50
CA SER A 19 -17.39 7.36 -3.77
C SER A 19 -16.55 6.84 -4.94
N PHE A 20 -17.15 6.03 -5.81
CA PHE A 20 -16.47 5.42 -6.93
C PHE A 20 -17.38 5.34 -8.16
N TYR A 21 -16.75 5.35 -9.34
CA TYR A 21 -17.36 4.99 -10.62
C TYR A 21 -17.02 3.52 -10.91
N GLY A 22 -18.02 2.72 -11.23
CA GLY A 22 -17.84 1.31 -11.59
C GLY A 22 -18.41 1.02 -12.97
N CYS A 23 -17.75 0.14 -13.72
CA CYS A 23 -18.35 -0.45 -14.91
C CYS A 23 -19.37 -1.51 -14.50
N THR A 24 -20.50 -1.58 -15.21
CA THR A 24 -21.52 -2.61 -15.01
C THR A 24 -21.21 -3.91 -15.76
N GLU A 25 -20.38 -3.83 -16.81
CA GLU A 25 -20.06 -4.95 -17.70
C GLU A 25 -18.74 -5.65 -17.34
N CYS A 26 -17.87 -5.00 -16.55
CA CYS A 26 -16.59 -5.57 -16.14
C CYS A 26 -16.18 -5.10 -14.73
N ASP A 27 -15.10 -5.67 -14.20
CA ASP A 27 -14.60 -5.38 -12.85
C ASP A 27 -13.87 -4.03 -12.71
N PHE A 28 -13.91 -3.20 -13.75
CA PHE A 28 -13.29 -1.88 -13.71
C PHE A 28 -13.99 -0.98 -12.69
N SER A 29 -13.21 -0.33 -11.83
CA SER A 29 -13.71 0.64 -10.86
C SER A 29 -12.66 1.72 -10.61
N LEU A 30 -13.09 2.95 -10.38
CA LEU A 30 -12.22 4.08 -10.02
C LEU A 30 -12.84 4.84 -8.86
N HIS A 31 -12.06 5.16 -7.83
CA HIS A 31 -12.47 6.21 -6.90
C HIS A 31 -12.75 7.49 -7.67
N GLN A 32 -13.75 8.25 -7.25
CA GLN A 32 -14.10 9.52 -7.88
C GLN A 32 -12.88 10.44 -7.99
N LYS A 33 -12.10 10.59 -6.89
CA LYS A 33 -10.85 11.37 -6.87
C LYS A 33 -9.78 10.84 -7.84
N CYS A 34 -9.73 9.53 -8.07
CA CYS A 34 -8.81 8.94 -9.03
C CYS A 34 -9.23 9.20 -10.48
N ALA A 35 -10.54 9.28 -10.75
CA ALA A 35 -11.08 9.65 -12.07
C ALA A 35 -10.85 11.14 -12.37
N GLU A 36 -10.84 11.99 -11.34
CA GLU A 36 -10.59 13.43 -11.44
C GLU A 36 -9.11 13.80 -11.52
N CYS A 37 -8.20 12.81 -11.49
CA CYS A 37 -6.76 13.05 -11.59
C CYS A 37 -6.39 13.74 -12.92
N PRO A 38 -5.61 14.83 -12.91
CA PRO A 38 -5.26 15.57 -14.12
C PRO A 38 -4.41 14.72 -15.07
N THR A 39 -4.68 14.78 -16.37
CA THR A 39 -3.92 14.00 -17.37
C THR A 39 -2.45 14.40 -17.44
N ARG A 40 -2.12 15.67 -17.18
CA ARG A 40 -0.73 16.15 -17.13
C ARG A 40 -0.56 17.06 -15.92
N LYS A 41 0.52 16.88 -15.17
CA LYS A 41 0.84 17.76 -14.03
C LYS A 41 2.34 17.90 -13.79
N TRP A 42 2.70 18.97 -13.10
CA TRP A 42 3.99 19.12 -12.46
C TRP A 42 3.95 18.38 -11.12
N HIS A 43 5.07 17.78 -10.71
CA HIS A 43 5.16 17.05 -9.46
C HIS A 43 6.32 17.59 -8.63
N VAL A 44 6.18 17.61 -7.31
CA VAL A 44 7.14 18.24 -6.39
C VAL A 44 8.57 17.69 -6.50
N LEU A 45 8.70 16.42 -6.90
CA LEU A 45 10.00 15.77 -7.07
C LEU A 45 10.75 16.16 -8.35
N HIS A 46 10.05 16.72 -9.36
CA HIS A 46 10.60 16.87 -10.71
C HIS A 46 10.06 18.09 -11.46
N ASN A 47 10.95 18.74 -12.20
CA ASN A 47 10.63 19.88 -13.06
C ASN A 47 10.19 19.44 -14.48
N GLU A 48 9.65 18.24 -14.65
CA GLU A 48 9.06 17.82 -15.93
C GLU A 48 7.58 17.48 -15.75
N ARG A 49 6.78 17.74 -16.80
CA ARG A 49 5.36 17.38 -16.79
C ARG A 49 5.19 15.88 -16.92
N LEU A 50 4.70 15.26 -15.85
CA LEU A 50 4.29 13.86 -15.87
C LEU A 50 2.94 13.73 -16.57
N THR A 51 2.76 12.62 -17.27
CA THR A 51 1.49 12.28 -17.94
C THR A 51 0.87 11.06 -17.25
N LEU A 52 -0.40 11.16 -16.86
CA LEU A 52 -1.18 10.05 -16.33
C LEU A 52 -1.44 9.05 -17.46
N VAL A 53 -1.11 7.78 -17.22
CA VAL A 53 -1.40 6.69 -18.15
C VAL A 53 -2.03 5.52 -17.43
N THR A 54 -2.92 4.83 -18.15
CA THR A 54 -3.51 3.56 -17.72
C THR A 54 -2.49 2.43 -17.89
N ASN A 55 -2.47 1.49 -16.96
CA ASN A 55 -1.65 0.28 -17.06
C ASN A 55 -2.52 -0.92 -17.44
N LYS A 56 -2.89 -1.00 -18.73
CA LYS A 56 -3.87 -1.99 -19.22
C LYS A 56 -3.40 -3.44 -19.01
N GLU A 57 -2.11 -3.67 -19.13
CA GLU A 57 -1.47 -4.97 -18.99
C GLU A 57 -1.15 -5.32 -17.52
N LEU A 58 -1.40 -4.39 -16.59
CA LEU A 58 -1.11 -4.53 -15.16
C LEU A 58 0.35 -4.95 -14.91
N GLU A 59 1.28 -4.39 -15.71
CA GLU A 59 2.70 -4.61 -15.53
C GLU A 59 3.17 -4.01 -14.20
N VAL A 60 3.97 -4.76 -13.45
CA VAL A 60 4.54 -4.26 -12.19
C VAL A 60 5.57 -3.17 -12.48
N PHE A 61 5.49 -2.07 -11.74
CA PHE A 61 6.48 -1.00 -11.73
C PHE A 61 6.80 -0.55 -10.31
N ASP A 62 7.99 0.03 -10.13
CA ASP A 62 8.39 0.67 -8.88
C ASP A 62 8.01 2.15 -8.90
N CYS A 63 7.29 2.59 -7.87
CA CYS A 63 7.01 4.01 -7.69
C CYS A 63 8.30 4.76 -7.34
N TYR A 64 8.66 5.78 -8.10
CA TYR A 64 9.90 6.53 -7.92
C TYR A 64 9.99 7.21 -6.55
N ALA A 65 8.86 7.71 -6.02
CA ALA A 65 8.80 8.44 -4.75
C ALA A 65 8.88 7.51 -3.52
N CYS A 66 7.98 6.54 -3.40
CA CYS A 66 7.89 5.69 -2.21
C CYS A 66 8.52 4.30 -2.36
N LYS A 67 9.05 3.96 -3.56
CA LYS A 67 9.63 2.66 -3.91
C LYS A 67 8.70 1.45 -3.77
N ARG A 68 7.41 1.65 -3.48
CA ARG A 68 6.42 0.57 -3.50
C ARG A 68 6.21 0.05 -4.91
N ASN A 69 6.06 -1.26 -5.05
CA ASN A 69 5.61 -1.89 -6.28
C ASN A 69 4.11 -1.62 -6.49
N SER A 70 3.73 -1.27 -7.70
CA SER A 70 2.34 -1.11 -8.10
C SER A 70 2.13 -1.65 -9.51
N ASN A 71 0.87 -1.93 -9.85
CA ASN A 71 0.45 -2.19 -11.22
C ASN A 71 -0.83 -1.44 -11.60
N GLY A 72 -1.22 -0.44 -10.81
CA GLY A 72 -2.30 0.48 -11.15
C GLY A 72 -1.89 1.49 -12.24
N PHE A 73 -2.69 2.55 -12.36
CA PHE A 73 -2.33 3.67 -13.23
C PHE A 73 -1.08 4.37 -12.69
N MET A 74 -0.42 5.14 -13.54
CA MET A 74 0.80 5.84 -13.15
C MET A 74 0.94 7.19 -13.85
N TYR A 75 1.59 8.12 -13.17
CA TYR A 75 2.17 9.30 -13.78
C TYR A 75 3.56 8.96 -14.29
N LYS A 76 3.85 9.23 -15.58
CA LYS A 76 5.15 8.91 -16.18
C LYS A 76 5.76 10.05 -17.00
N HIS A 77 7.09 10.13 -16.97
CA HIS A 77 7.91 10.89 -17.90
C HIS A 77 9.32 10.27 -17.97
N GLY A 78 9.75 9.84 -19.16
CA GLY A 78 10.99 9.08 -19.33
C GLY A 78 10.97 7.80 -18.47
N THR A 79 11.98 7.62 -17.63
CA THR A 79 12.11 6.47 -16.71
C THR A 79 11.39 6.67 -15.37
N LYS A 80 10.91 7.89 -15.08
CA LYS A 80 10.22 8.21 -13.82
C LYS A 80 8.77 7.73 -13.90
N LYS A 81 8.38 6.86 -12.97
CA LYS A 81 7.02 6.34 -12.81
C LYS A 81 6.56 6.61 -11.38
N LEU A 82 5.42 7.23 -11.18
CA LEU A 82 4.78 7.41 -9.87
C LEU A 82 3.43 6.72 -9.87
N ASP A 83 3.13 5.98 -8.81
CA ASP A 83 1.76 5.53 -8.58
C ASP A 83 0.82 6.75 -8.44
N VAL A 84 -0.48 6.55 -8.62
CA VAL A 84 -1.43 7.67 -8.62
C VAL A 84 -1.47 8.38 -7.27
N LEU A 85 -1.20 7.69 -6.16
CA LEU A 85 -1.24 8.29 -4.82
C LEU A 85 -0.08 9.28 -4.62
N CYS A 86 1.15 8.84 -4.90
CA CYS A 86 2.34 9.69 -4.85
C CYS A 86 2.25 10.78 -5.91
N GLY A 87 1.89 10.42 -7.14
CA GLY A 87 1.75 11.37 -8.23
C GLY A 87 0.67 12.42 -7.99
N SER A 88 -0.31 12.16 -7.12
CA SER A 88 -1.34 13.14 -6.75
C SER A 88 -0.87 14.17 -5.72
N ILE A 89 0.25 13.93 -5.03
CA ILE A 89 0.82 14.92 -4.11
C ILE A 89 1.17 16.20 -4.87
N SER A 90 0.80 17.33 -4.28
CA SER A 90 1.07 18.67 -4.75
C SER A 90 1.32 19.57 -3.55
N GLU A 91 2.09 20.62 -3.74
CA GLU A 91 2.28 21.64 -2.71
C GLU A 91 1.24 22.76 -2.84
N PRO A 92 0.68 23.24 -1.72
CA PRO A 92 0.85 22.73 -0.36
C PRO A 92 0.15 21.36 -0.13
N PHE A 93 0.78 20.43 0.59
CA PHE A 93 0.19 19.11 0.87
C PHE A 93 -0.44 19.08 2.27
N THR A 94 -1.77 19.00 2.33
CA THR A 94 -2.49 18.85 3.61
C THR A 94 -2.59 17.38 3.99
N HIS A 95 -2.11 17.01 5.17
CA HIS A 95 -2.16 15.64 5.69
C HIS A 95 -2.79 15.61 7.10
N PRO A 96 -3.65 14.62 7.44
CA PRO A 96 -4.34 14.65 8.73
C PRO A 96 -3.42 14.45 9.95
N SER A 97 -2.19 13.95 9.78
CA SER A 97 -1.17 13.94 10.86
C SER A 97 -0.64 15.33 11.20
N HIS A 98 -0.81 16.31 10.31
CA HIS A 98 -0.41 17.69 10.51
C HIS A 98 -1.59 18.61 10.17
N PRO A 99 -2.67 18.60 10.99
CA PRO A 99 -3.91 19.30 10.66
C PRO A 99 -3.74 20.83 10.68
N HIS A 100 -2.73 21.33 11.39
CA HIS A 100 -2.51 22.76 11.61
C HIS A 100 -1.61 23.42 10.56
N HIS A 101 -0.91 22.67 9.72
CA HIS A 101 -0.07 23.24 8.68
C HIS A 101 0.14 22.28 7.50
N PRO A 102 0.33 22.79 6.28
CA PRO A 102 0.69 21.95 5.15
C PRO A 102 2.13 21.46 5.24
N LEU A 103 2.41 20.38 4.51
CA LEU A 103 3.73 19.82 4.28
C LEU A 103 4.24 20.21 2.90
N TYR A 104 5.56 20.31 2.79
CA TYR A 104 6.28 20.66 1.57
C TYR A 104 7.44 19.69 1.37
N TYR A 105 7.73 19.31 0.14
CA TYR A 105 8.87 18.50 -0.21
C TYR A 105 10.17 19.18 0.25
N THR A 106 11.02 18.40 0.89
CA THR A 106 12.36 18.82 1.29
C THR A 106 13.36 17.85 0.70
N LEU A 107 14.28 18.36 -0.12
CA LEU A 107 15.41 17.58 -0.60
C LEU A 107 16.40 17.38 0.56
N ILE A 108 16.70 16.13 0.87
CA ILE A 108 17.68 15.73 1.88
C ILE A 108 18.94 15.19 1.20
N GLU A 109 20.10 15.50 1.78
CA GLU A 109 21.41 15.06 1.25
C GLU A 109 21.71 13.60 1.59
N LYS A 110 21.06 13.05 2.62
CA LYS A 110 21.21 11.69 3.13
C LYS A 110 19.85 11.11 3.46
N GLU A 111 19.75 9.78 3.55
CA GLU A 111 18.54 9.11 4.03
C GLU A 111 18.21 9.57 5.46
N GLU A 112 16.96 9.97 5.69
CA GLU A 112 16.45 10.33 7.01
C GLU A 112 15.40 9.31 7.46
N LEU A 113 15.15 9.27 8.78
CA LEU A 113 14.13 8.39 9.37
C LEU A 113 12.75 9.04 9.25
N CYS A 114 11.81 8.37 8.58
CA CYS A 114 10.43 8.82 8.52
C CYS A 114 9.77 8.73 9.90
N ASN A 115 9.17 9.83 10.38
CA ASN A 115 8.48 9.86 11.67
C ASN A 115 7.34 8.83 11.73
N GLY A 116 6.60 8.61 10.64
CA GLY A 116 5.47 7.68 10.64
C GLY A 116 5.82 6.19 10.66
N CYS A 117 6.92 5.74 10.05
CA CYS A 117 7.25 4.31 10.01
C CYS A 117 8.64 3.95 10.57
N ASN A 118 9.42 4.95 10.96
CA ASN A 118 10.83 4.85 11.34
C ASN A 118 11.70 4.15 10.28
N GLY A 119 11.25 4.16 9.03
CA GLY A 119 11.97 3.65 7.86
C GLY A 119 12.85 4.73 7.25
N ARG A 120 13.93 4.32 6.59
CA ARG A 120 14.82 5.25 5.87
C ARG A 120 14.19 5.66 4.54
N GLU A 121 14.10 6.97 4.30
CA GLU A 121 13.56 7.51 3.06
C GLU A 121 14.50 8.55 2.42
N TYR A 122 14.49 8.60 1.09
CA TYR A 122 15.25 9.58 0.28
C TYR A 122 14.42 10.80 -0.10
N PHE A 123 13.10 10.68 -0.08
CA PHE A 123 12.18 11.76 -0.43
C PHE A 123 11.25 11.97 0.75
N ILE A 124 11.40 13.12 1.42
CA ILE A 124 10.60 13.47 2.58
C ILE A 124 9.85 14.77 2.36
N LEU A 125 8.74 14.90 3.06
CA LEU A 125 8.04 16.14 3.28
C LEU A 125 8.53 16.75 4.60
N LYS A 126 8.39 18.07 4.75
CA LYS A 126 8.65 18.82 5.98
C LYS A 126 7.96 18.12 7.15
N CYS A 127 8.58 18.16 8.33
CA CYS A 127 8.24 17.31 9.48
C CYS A 127 8.61 15.83 9.30
N ILE A 128 9.61 15.55 8.45
CA ILE A 128 10.23 14.24 8.22
C ILE A 128 9.21 13.13 7.91
N GLU A 129 8.24 13.47 7.06
CA GLU A 129 7.21 12.54 6.61
C GLU A 129 7.55 11.94 5.26
N GLY A 130 7.57 10.60 5.20
CA GLY A 130 7.89 9.87 4.00
C GLY A 130 6.74 9.80 3.00
N PHE A 131 7.03 9.69 1.69
CA PHE A 131 5.98 9.50 0.67
C PHE A 131 5.21 8.18 0.88
N THR A 132 5.86 7.18 1.47
CA THR A 132 5.22 5.91 1.83
C THR A 132 4.11 6.12 2.85
N CYS A 133 4.40 6.86 3.93
CA CYS A 133 3.47 7.15 5.02
C CYS A 133 2.39 8.15 4.60
N ALA A 134 2.77 9.23 3.91
CA ALA A 134 1.88 10.28 3.45
C ALA A 134 0.75 9.79 2.52
N THR A 135 0.92 8.62 1.91
CA THR A 135 -0.05 8.03 0.98
C THR A 135 -0.80 6.82 1.57
N LEU A 136 -0.64 6.55 2.86
CA LEU A 136 -1.38 5.47 3.52
C LEU A 136 -2.89 5.79 3.53
N PRO A 137 -3.74 4.76 3.34
CA PRO A 137 -5.18 4.95 3.43
C PRO A 137 -5.58 5.29 4.87
N GLN A 138 -6.39 6.34 5.04
CA GLN A 138 -6.77 6.81 6.38
C GLN A 138 -7.73 5.86 7.09
N VAL A 139 -8.57 5.15 6.34
CA VAL A 139 -9.52 4.18 6.85
C VAL A 139 -9.49 2.94 5.96
N VAL A 140 -9.47 1.76 6.57
CA VAL A 140 -9.40 0.48 5.86
C VAL A 140 -10.28 -0.57 6.52
N ASN A 141 -10.98 -1.36 5.70
CA ASN A 141 -11.64 -2.56 6.18
C ASN A 141 -10.62 -3.69 6.23
N HIS A 142 -10.65 -4.49 7.30
CA HIS A 142 -9.73 -5.60 7.47
C HIS A 142 -10.48 -6.82 7.99
N ARG A 143 -10.19 -8.01 7.50
CA ARG A 143 -10.93 -9.25 7.82
C ARG A 143 -10.95 -9.68 9.30
N VAL A 144 -10.18 -9.01 10.17
CA VAL A 144 -10.06 -9.36 11.59
C VAL A 144 -11.01 -8.56 12.47
N ASP A 145 -11.57 -7.48 11.95
CA ASP A 145 -12.52 -6.63 12.64
C ASP A 145 -13.61 -6.23 11.64
N ASP A 146 -14.86 -6.39 12.01
CA ASP A 146 -15.99 -5.98 11.17
C ASP A 146 -16.07 -4.44 11.05
N HIS A 147 -15.43 -3.72 11.97
CA HIS A 147 -15.34 -2.27 11.95
C HIS A 147 -14.10 -1.80 11.16
N PRO A 148 -14.23 -0.68 10.42
CA PRO A 148 -13.10 -0.08 9.74
C PRO A 148 -12.03 0.40 10.73
N LEU A 149 -10.78 0.11 10.41
CA LEU A 149 -9.61 0.58 11.14
C LEU A 149 -9.22 1.98 10.65
N SER A 150 -8.85 2.86 11.58
CA SER A 150 -8.35 4.21 11.29
C SER A 150 -6.84 4.29 11.51
N LEU A 151 -6.15 5.03 10.66
CA LEU A 151 -4.72 5.31 10.82
C LEU A 151 -4.50 6.30 11.98
N CYS A 152 -3.57 5.96 12.86
CA CYS A 152 -3.19 6.73 14.05
C CYS A 152 -1.72 7.13 13.96
N TYR A 153 -1.40 8.34 14.45
CA TYR A 153 -0.11 9.00 14.20
C TYR A 153 0.87 9.01 15.37
N GLY A 154 0.51 8.39 16.50
CA GLY A 154 1.38 8.31 17.67
C GLY A 154 1.63 9.67 18.33
N GLU A 155 0.65 10.19 19.07
CA GLU A 155 0.91 11.21 20.10
C GLU A 155 0.26 10.78 21.43
N GLU A 156 1.01 11.07 22.50
CA GLU A 156 0.92 10.64 23.90
C GLU A 156 -0.20 11.40 24.63
N GLU A 157 -1.09 10.76 25.41
CA GLU A 157 -1.01 10.77 26.89
C GLU A 157 -1.67 9.55 27.57
N GLU A 158 -2.28 8.62 26.82
CA GLU A 158 -3.04 7.49 27.39
C GLU A 158 -2.51 6.11 26.96
N ALA A 159 -1.43 6.10 26.17
CA ALA A 159 -0.93 4.94 25.45
C ALA A 159 0.51 4.58 25.81
N SER A 160 0.91 4.67 27.09
CA SER A 160 2.20 4.16 27.56
C SER A 160 2.29 2.62 27.58
N GLY A 161 1.32 1.94 26.97
CA GLY A 161 1.22 0.49 26.90
C GLY A 161 1.87 -0.06 25.64
N LYS A 162 2.65 -1.14 25.79
CA LYS A 162 3.07 -1.97 24.66
C LYS A 162 1.83 -2.59 24.01
N TYR A 163 1.51 -2.23 22.77
CA TYR A 163 0.42 -2.87 22.03
C TYR A 163 0.91 -4.14 21.36
N TRP A 164 0.18 -5.23 21.58
CA TRP A 164 0.42 -6.54 20.98
C TRP A 164 -0.66 -6.78 19.93
N PRO A 165 -0.35 -6.62 18.62
CA PRO A 165 -1.32 -6.83 17.56
C PRO A 165 -1.77 -8.27 17.48
N ASP A 166 -3.08 -8.46 17.36
CA ASP A 166 -3.74 -9.76 17.28
C ASP A 166 -3.28 -10.61 16.08
N ILE A 167 -2.71 -9.98 15.05
CA ILE A 167 -2.33 -10.67 13.80
C ILE A 167 -0.95 -11.33 13.89
N CYS A 168 0.03 -10.61 14.41
CA CYS A 168 1.44 -11.01 14.30
C CYS A 168 2.09 -11.32 15.64
N GLU A 169 1.41 -11.01 16.75
CA GLU A 169 1.89 -11.21 18.13
C GLU A 169 3.28 -10.60 18.37
N ARG A 170 3.59 -9.49 17.68
CA ARG A 170 4.86 -8.75 17.83
C ARG A 170 4.59 -7.38 18.42
N GLU A 171 5.40 -6.98 19.38
CA GLU A 171 5.31 -5.67 20.01
C GLU A 171 5.29 -4.52 18.98
N THR A 172 4.35 -3.60 19.15
CA THR A 172 4.27 -2.35 18.37
C THR A 172 5.10 -1.29 19.08
N ASN A 173 5.96 -0.59 18.34
CA ASN A 173 6.55 0.64 18.84
C ASN A 173 5.46 1.72 18.85
N PRO A 174 5.06 2.26 20.01
CA PRO A 174 3.99 3.26 20.11
C PRO A 174 4.28 4.54 19.33
N ASN A 175 5.55 4.81 19.03
CA ASN A 175 5.99 6.00 18.27
C ASN A 175 5.82 5.83 16.76
N ASN A 176 5.55 4.61 16.27
CA ASN A 176 5.27 4.38 14.85
C ASN A 176 3.76 4.52 14.59
N TRP A 177 3.38 4.93 13.40
CA TRP A 177 1.98 4.91 12.97
C TRP A 177 1.43 3.48 12.94
N PHE A 178 0.16 3.34 13.31
CA PHE A 178 -0.56 2.07 13.36
C PHE A 178 -2.02 2.26 12.99
N TYR A 179 -2.71 1.15 12.72
CA TYR A 179 -4.16 1.15 12.52
C TYR A 179 -4.86 0.71 13.80
N ALA A 180 -5.90 1.43 14.21
CA ALA A 180 -6.71 1.05 15.36
C ALA A 180 -8.21 1.09 15.03
N CYS A 181 -8.95 0.18 15.66
CA CYS A 181 -10.41 0.28 15.70
C CYS A 181 -10.82 1.25 16.82
N LYS A 182 -11.81 2.12 16.57
CA LYS A 182 -12.30 3.05 17.61
C LYS A 182 -13.14 2.34 18.68
N ASN A 183 -13.75 1.21 18.34
CA ASN A 183 -14.70 0.48 19.20
C ASN A 183 -14.09 -0.77 19.85
N HIS A 184 -13.01 -1.30 19.28
CA HIS A 184 -12.30 -2.47 19.76
C HIS A 184 -10.85 -2.09 19.99
N LEU A 185 -10.25 -2.51 21.10
CA LEU A 185 -8.84 -2.24 21.47
C LEU A 185 -7.82 -2.87 20.50
N ALA A 186 -8.23 -3.25 19.29
CA ALA A 186 -7.39 -3.83 18.25
C ALA A 186 -6.48 -2.73 17.66
N CYS A 187 -5.18 -2.86 17.92
CA CYS A 187 -4.12 -2.05 17.34
C CYS A 187 -3.26 -2.94 16.43
N LEU A 188 -3.13 -2.58 15.16
CA LEU A 188 -2.47 -3.38 14.14
C LEU A 188 -1.36 -2.59 13.44
N HIS A 189 -0.22 -3.24 13.21
CA HIS A 189 0.85 -2.65 12.39
C HIS A 189 0.35 -2.34 10.99
N ILE A 190 0.82 -1.23 10.40
CA ILE A 190 0.59 -0.89 8.98
C ILE A 190 0.86 -2.09 8.07
N LYS A 191 1.98 -2.79 8.29
CA LYS A 191 2.37 -3.95 7.48
C LYS A 191 1.40 -5.13 7.63
N CYS A 192 0.83 -5.35 8.81
CA CYS A 192 -0.16 -6.41 9.02
C CYS A 192 -1.46 -6.11 8.27
N VAL A 193 -1.86 -4.84 8.24
CA VAL A 193 -3.11 -4.39 7.62
C VAL A 193 -3.01 -4.28 6.10
N LEU A 194 -1.87 -3.86 5.54
CA LEU A 194 -1.72 -3.61 4.11
C LEU A 194 -0.86 -4.64 3.39
N GLY A 195 0.21 -5.12 4.04
CA GLY A 195 1.26 -5.91 3.40
C GLY A 195 2.08 -5.11 2.37
N ASP A 196 3.17 -5.72 1.89
CA ASP A 196 4.05 -5.13 0.86
C ASP A 196 3.48 -5.26 -0.56
N SER A 197 2.44 -6.09 -0.75
CA SER A 197 1.78 -6.36 -2.02
C SER A 197 0.49 -5.55 -2.23
N SER A 198 0.21 -4.57 -1.35
CA SER A 198 -0.99 -3.72 -1.39
C SER A 198 -1.17 -2.93 -2.69
N GLY A 199 -0.06 -2.66 -3.39
CA GLY A 199 -0.04 -1.97 -4.67
C GLY A 199 -0.49 -2.82 -5.87
N PHE A 200 -0.77 -4.11 -5.70
CA PHE A 200 -1.17 -5.00 -6.79
C PHE A 200 -2.67 -5.20 -6.91
N MET A 201 -3.17 -5.14 -8.15
CA MET A 201 -4.51 -5.57 -8.51
C MET A 201 -4.64 -7.10 -8.39
N PRO A 202 -5.67 -7.61 -7.69
CA PRO A 202 -6.02 -9.04 -7.70
C PRO A 202 -6.22 -9.57 -9.11
N SER A 203 -5.99 -10.87 -9.29
CA SER A 203 -6.07 -11.59 -10.57
C SER A 203 -5.07 -11.14 -11.64
N SER A 204 -4.23 -10.14 -11.35
CA SER A 204 -3.06 -9.81 -12.15
C SER A 204 -1.93 -10.84 -11.96
N VAL A 205 -0.92 -10.76 -12.83
CA VAL A 205 0.31 -11.54 -12.71
C VAL A 205 1.47 -10.61 -12.34
N ALA A 206 2.13 -10.90 -11.22
CA ALA A 206 3.36 -10.24 -10.80
C ALA A 206 4.56 -11.16 -11.08
N THR A 207 5.53 -10.67 -11.85
CA THR A 207 6.75 -11.42 -12.16
C THR A 207 7.93 -10.87 -11.37
N PHE A 208 8.59 -11.75 -10.63
CA PHE A 208 9.81 -11.45 -9.88
C PHE A 208 10.91 -12.40 -10.33
N TRP A 209 12.04 -11.86 -10.78
CA TRP A 209 13.11 -12.63 -11.41
C TRP A 209 12.58 -13.44 -12.61
N THR A 210 12.54 -14.77 -12.49
CA THR A 210 12.06 -15.69 -13.54
C THR A 210 10.74 -16.35 -13.19
N ARG A 211 10.05 -15.88 -12.15
CA ARG A 211 8.84 -16.52 -11.61
C ARG A 211 7.66 -15.58 -11.64
N SER A 212 6.54 -16.10 -12.11
CA SER A 212 5.28 -15.38 -12.20
C SER A 212 4.30 -15.87 -11.15
N PHE A 213 3.63 -14.94 -10.49
CA PHE A 213 2.69 -15.19 -9.42
C PHE A 213 1.35 -14.55 -9.75
N GLU A 214 0.27 -15.30 -9.61
CA GLU A 214 -1.08 -14.78 -9.54
C GLU A 214 -1.24 -13.99 -8.23
N VAL A 215 -1.74 -12.77 -8.32
CA VAL A 215 -2.05 -11.93 -7.16
C VAL A 215 -3.43 -12.30 -6.63
N VAL A 216 -3.49 -12.80 -5.40
CA VAL A 216 -4.73 -13.38 -4.83
C VAL A 216 -5.07 -12.66 -3.53
N LEU A 217 -6.35 -12.29 -3.37
CA LEU A 217 -6.86 -11.80 -2.09
C LEU A 217 -6.84 -12.91 -1.04
N ASN A 218 -6.44 -12.56 0.17
CA ASN A 218 -6.39 -13.47 1.31
C ASN A 218 -7.66 -13.34 2.15
N ASP A 219 -8.82 -13.66 1.57
CA ASP A 219 -10.14 -13.61 2.21
C ASP A 219 -10.65 -14.99 2.67
N SER A 220 -9.83 -16.03 2.50
CA SER A 220 -10.10 -17.38 3.00
C SER A 220 -10.06 -17.45 4.54
N VAL A 221 -10.97 -18.25 5.12
CA VAL A 221 -10.99 -18.60 6.54
C VAL A 221 -9.70 -19.30 6.97
N THR A 222 -9.10 -20.07 6.06
CA THR A 222 -7.82 -20.75 6.31
C THR A 222 -6.68 -20.00 5.64
N LEU A 223 -5.62 -19.72 6.42
CA LEU A 223 -4.43 -19.06 5.93
C LEU A 223 -3.46 -20.09 5.35
N PRO A 224 -3.09 -19.99 4.05
CA PRO A 224 -2.09 -20.86 3.47
C PRO A 224 -0.72 -20.62 4.12
N PHE A 225 0.15 -21.63 4.07
CA PHE A 225 1.53 -21.46 4.47
C PHE A 225 2.36 -20.83 3.36
N CYS A 226 3.21 -19.88 3.73
CA CYS A 226 4.20 -19.32 2.81
C CYS A 226 5.29 -20.36 2.55
N SER A 227 5.51 -20.67 1.27
CA SER A 227 6.47 -21.69 0.84
C SER A 227 7.92 -21.32 1.16
N ARG A 228 8.21 -20.03 1.37
CA ARG A 228 9.53 -19.53 1.79
C ARG A 228 9.68 -19.40 3.30
N CYS A 229 8.94 -18.49 3.94
CA CYS A 229 9.14 -18.21 5.38
C CYS A 229 8.47 -19.23 6.31
N LYS A 230 7.67 -20.16 5.76
CA LYS A 230 6.95 -21.21 6.48
C LYS A 230 5.91 -20.71 7.50
N SER A 231 5.72 -19.41 7.64
CA SER A 231 4.63 -18.81 8.41
C SER A 231 3.30 -18.85 7.65
N ARG A 232 2.19 -18.74 8.38
CA ARG A 232 0.88 -18.51 7.78
C ARG A 232 0.85 -17.15 7.07
N CYS A 233 0.31 -17.11 5.87
CA CYS A 233 0.14 -15.89 5.11
C CYS A 233 -0.91 -15.01 5.78
N MET A 234 -0.48 -13.99 6.53
CA MET A 234 -1.37 -13.13 7.31
C MET A 234 -1.81 -11.86 6.57
N TYR A 235 -1.09 -11.46 5.53
CA TYR A 235 -1.34 -10.21 4.80
C TYR A 235 -2.58 -10.31 3.90
N PRO A 236 -3.26 -9.20 3.55
CA PRO A 236 -4.47 -9.23 2.74
C PRO A 236 -4.29 -9.71 1.30
N ILE A 237 -3.06 -9.68 0.78
CA ILE A 237 -2.72 -10.12 -0.57
C ILE A 237 -1.61 -11.16 -0.47
N ASN A 238 -1.83 -12.29 -1.14
CA ASN A 238 -0.87 -13.37 -1.28
C ASN A 238 -0.47 -13.52 -2.76
N LEU A 239 0.71 -14.10 -2.99
CA LEU A 239 1.23 -14.40 -4.31
C LEU A 239 1.20 -15.92 -4.52
N LYS A 240 0.38 -16.40 -5.44
CA LYS A 240 0.24 -17.82 -5.78
C LYS A 240 1.07 -18.12 -7.02
N LEU A 241 2.01 -19.05 -6.92
CA LEU A 241 2.92 -19.38 -8.02
C LEU A 241 2.15 -19.97 -9.22
N LEU A 242 2.37 -19.43 -10.42
CA LEU A 242 1.80 -19.99 -11.64
C LEU A 242 2.45 -21.33 -12.00
N GLY A 243 1.64 -22.26 -12.51
CA GLY A 243 2.10 -23.59 -12.93
C GLY A 243 2.29 -24.62 -11.81
N ARG A 244 2.11 -24.26 -10.53
CA ARG A 244 2.06 -25.22 -9.41
C ARG A 244 0.81 -24.99 -8.56
N SER A 245 -0.08 -25.98 -8.52
CA SER A 245 -1.21 -25.96 -7.59
C SER A 245 -0.70 -25.89 -6.15
N SER A 246 -1.30 -25.04 -5.31
CA SER A 246 -1.07 -24.91 -3.85
C SER A 246 0.22 -24.23 -3.34
N THR A 247 1.06 -23.64 -4.21
CA THR A 247 2.26 -22.91 -3.73
C THR A 247 1.96 -21.42 -3.53
N TYR A 248 1.93 -20.98 -2.26
CA TYR A 248 1.72 -19.57 -1.89
C TYR A 248 2.97 -18.93 -1.31
N ILE A 249 3.10 -17.62 -1.50
CA ILE A 249 4.11 -16.75 -0.95
C ILE A 249 3.38 -15.54 -0.32
N CYS A 250 3.75 -15.15 0.90
CA CYS A 250 3.00 -14.12 1.63
C CYS A 250 3.34 -12.69 1.22
N SER A 251 4.48 -12.43 0.57
CA SER A 251 4.97 -11.06 0.41
C SER A 251 5.96 -10.94 -0.75
N ILE A 252 6.13 -9.73 -1.29
CA ILE A 252 7.13 -9.40 -2.31
C ILE A 252 8.52 -9.76 -1.79
N ASN A 253 8.85 -9.36 -0.57
CA ASN A 253 10.13 -9.72 0.04
C ASN A 253 10.33 -11.23 -0.01
N CYS A 254 9.31 -12.02 0.35
CA CYS A 254 9.35 -13.48 0.27
C CYS A 254 9.49 -14.00 -1.17
N ALA A 255 8.84 -13.39 -2.16
CA ALA A 255 8.99 -13.78 -3.57
C ALA A 255 10.41 -13.51 -4.08
N SER A 256 10.97 -12.34 -3.80
CA SER A 256 12.25 -11.87 -4.36
C SER A 256 13.48 -12.64 -3.90
N HIS A 257 13.45 -13.34 -2.77
CA HIS A 257 14.54 -14.25 -2.36
C HIS A 257 14.08 -15.69 -2.17
N TRP A 258 12.94 -16.07 -2.76
CA TRP A 258 12.61 -17.48 -2.86
C TRP A 258 13.55 -18.10 -3.89
N ARG A 259 14.56 -18.83 -3.41
CA ARG A 259 15.36 -19.77 -4.22
C ARG A 259 14.67 -21.13 -4.12
N GLY A 260 13.53 -21.28 -4.80
CA GLY A 260 12.75 -22.51 -4.74
C GLY A 260 13.66 -23.74 -4.88
N THR A 261 13.43 -24.75 -4.06
CA THR A 261 14.05 -26.05 -4.22
C THR A 261 13.61 -26.61 -5.58
N THR A 262 14.59 -26.82 -6.46
CA THR A 262 14.51 -27.83 -7.51
C THR A 262 14.19 -29.13 -6.79
N ILE A 263 13.04 -29.72 -7.07
CA ILE A 263 12.80 -31.13 -6.81
C ILE A 263 13.31 -31.84 -8.05
#